data_AF-A0A238JK26-F1
#
_entry.id   AF-A0A238JK26-F1
#
_cell.length_a   1.000
_cell.length_b   1.000
_cell.length_c   1.000
_cell.angle_alpha   90.00
_cell.angle_beta   90.00
_cell.angle_gamma   90.00
#
_symmetry.space_group_name_H-M   'P 1'
#
loop_
_entity.id
_entity.type
_entity.pdbx_description
1 polymer ?
#
loop_
_entity_poly.entity_id
_entity_poly.type
_entity_poly.pdbx_seq_one_letter_code
_entity_poly.pdbx_strand_id
1 'polypeptide(L)' 'MWRLIKFLFFLVVLAAVAFIAFAYLGPIFMPADFAAPVEEVVLPVTLGGS' A
#
# COMPACT_ATOMS: atom_id res chain seq x y z
N MET A 1 4.22 27.19 -25.09
CA MET A 1 3.96 25.75 -24.83
C MET A 1 5.08 25.06 -24.06
N TRP A 2 6.36 25.27 -24.42
CA TRP A 2 7.50 24.64 -23.74
C TRP A 2 7.60 24.88 -22.21
N ARG A 3 7.25 26.09 -21.74
CA ARG A 3 7.21 26.42 -20.31
C ARG A 3 6.20 25.57 -19.53
N LEU A 4 5.02 25.33 -20.12
CA LEU A 4 3.97 24.50 -19.51
C LEU A 4 4.40 23.03 -19.47
N ILE A 5 4.99 22.53 -20.56
CA ILE A 5 5.48 21.14 -20.61
C ILE A 5 6.54 20.88 -19.53
N LYS A 6 7.49 21.80 -19.33
CA LYS A 6 8.48 21.69 -18.23
C LYS A 6 7.82 21.62 -16.86
N PHE A 7 6.79 22.44 -16.63
CA PHE A 7 6.05 22.45 -15.38
C PHE A 7 5.31 21.12 -15.15
N LEU A 8 4.61 20.62 -16.18
CA LEU A 8 3.94 19.33 -16.11
C LEU A 8 4.92 18.18 -15.86
N PHE A 9 6.08 18.20 -16.51
CA PHE A 9 7.12 17.19 -16.26
C PHE A 9 7.60 17.22 -14.80
N PHE A 10 7.83 18.41 -14.25
CA PHE A 10 8.17 18.55 -12.83
C PHE A 10 7.07 17.99 -11.91
N LEU A 11 5.81 18.27 -12.20
CA LEU A 11 4.69 17.73 -11.42
C LEU A 11 4.59 16.21 -11.50
N VAL A 12 4.83 15.63 -12.68
CA VAL A 12 4.86 14.16 -12.84
C VAL A 12 5.97 13.55 -12.00
N VAL A 13 7.16 14.15 -12.00
CA VAL A 13 8.27 13.68 -11.15
C VAL A 13 7.92 13.80 -9.67
N LEU A 14 7.31 14.92 -9.26
CA LEU A 14 6.87 15.12 -7.87
C LEU A 14 5.81 14.10 -7.45
N ALA A 15 4.84 13.81 -8.32
CA ALA A 15 3.83 12.78 -8.08
C ALA A 15 4.45 11.38 -7.96
N ALA A 16 5.43 11.06 -8.81
CA ALA A 16 6.15 9.78 -8.73
C ALA A 16 6.91 9.65 -7.41
N VAL A 17 7.60 10.69 -6.96
CA VAL A 17 8.30 10.71 -5.66
C VAL A 17 7.30 10.55 -4.51
N ALA A 18 6.18 11.27 -4.54
CA ALA A 18 5.13 11.15 -3.53
C ALA A 18 4.54 9.74 -3.47
N PHE A 19 4.30 9.12 -4.63
CA PHE A 19 3.79 7.75 -4.72
C PHE A 19 4.78 6.73 -4.14
N ILE A 20 6.06 6.86 -4.47
CA ILE A 20 7.12 6.02 -3.90
C ILE A 20 7.17 6.21 -2.38
N ALA A 21 7.20 7.46 -1.91
CA ALA A 21 7.21 7.75 -0.47
C ALA A 21 6.00 7.14 0.25
N PHE A 22 4.79 7.26 -0.32
CA PHE A 22 3.59 6.63 0.22
C PHE A 22 3.72 5.10 0.32
N ALA A 23 4.26 4.45 -0.71
CA ALA A 23 4.46 2.99 -0.70
C ALA A 23 5.44 2.51 0.38
N TYR A 24 6.50 3.27 0.67
CA TYR A 24 7.53 2.87 1.64
C TYR A 24 7.27 3.35 3.07
N LEU A 25 6.71 4.55 3.25
CA LEU A 25 6.39 5.12 4.57
C LEU A 25 4.99 4.71 5.03
N GLY A 26 4.08 4.43 4.10
CA GLY A 26 2.69 4.08 4.39
C GLY A 26 2.53 2.93 5.39
N PRO A 27 3.25 1.79 5.26
CA PRO A 27 3.17 0.72 6.25
C PRO A 27 3.58 1.12 7.68
N ILE A 28 4.40 2.17 7.83
CA ILE A 28 4.88 2.67 9.13
C ILE A 28 3.86 3.61 9.77
N PHE A 29 3.30 4.55 8.99
CA PHE A 29 2.40 5.60 9.51
C PHE A 29 0.91 5.26 9.38
N MET A 30 0.55 4.42 8.42
CA MET A 30 -0.82 4.04 8.06
C MET A 30 -0.96 2.51 7.95
N PRO A 31 -0.53 1.73 8.96
CA PRO A 31 -0.42 0.28 8.84
C PRO A 31 -1.73 -0.43 8.46
N ALA A 32 -2.89 0.13 8.81
CA ALA A 32 -4.20 -0.41 8.48
C ALA A 32 -4.47 -0.45 6.97
N ASP A 33 -4.04 0.58 6.21
CA ASP A 33 -4.27 0.66 4.75
C ASP A 33 -3.37 -0.32 3.98
N PHE A 34 -2.34 -0.86 4.63
CA PHE A 34 -1.37 -1.80 4.06
C PHE A 34 -1.46 -3.20 4.66
N ALA A 35 -2.39 -3.42 5.60
CA ALA A 35 -2.59 -4.73 6.22
C ALA A 35 -3.26 -5.70 5.23
N ALA A 36 -2.86 -6.97 5.28
CA ALA A 36 -3.58 -8.01 4.56
C ALA A 36 -5.01 -8.14 5.11
N PRO A 37 -6.02 -8.41 4.25
CA PRO A 37 -7.35 -8.76 4.73
C PRO A 37 -7.27 -9.94 5.69
N VAL A 38 -7.84 -9.78 6.88
CA VAL A 38 -7.89 -10.85 7.88
C VAL A 38 -9.22 -11.57 7.72
N GLU A 39 -9.15 -12.85 7.34
CA GLU A 39 -10.30 -13.74 7.27
C GLU A 39 -10.20 -14.78 8.39
N GLU A 40 -11.30 -14.97 9.13
CA GLU A 40 -11.39 -16.01 10.15
C GLU A 40 -11.65 -17.36 9.47
N VAL A 41 -10.69 -18.29 9.58
CA VAL A 41 -10.82 -19.65 9.05
C VAL A 41 -11.11 -20.60 10.20
N VAL A 42 -12.33 -21.16 10.22
CA VAL A 42 -12.75 -22.16 11.22
C VAL A 42 -12.72 -23.55 10.58
N LEU A 43 -11.89 -24.44 11.11
CA LEU A 43 -11.76 -25.82 10.65
C LEU A 43 -12.18 -26.78 11.76
N PRO A 44 -13.01 -27.80 11.47
CA PRO A 44 -13.32 -28.84 12.44
C PRO A 44 -12.07 -29.68 12.73
N VAL A 45 -11.81 -29.95 14.01
CA VAL A 45 -10.73 -30.86 14.43
C VAL A 45 -11.32 -32.18 14.94
N THR A 46 -10.71 -33.30 14.53
CA THR A 46 -11.03 -34.62 15.07
C THR A 46 -10.17 -34.88 16.29
N LEU A 47 -10.81 -34.93 17.47
CA LEU A 47 -10.14 -35.32 18.71
C LEU A 47 -10.31 -36.84 18.87
N GLY A 48 -9.26 -37.61 18.59
CA GLY A 48 -9.24 -39.06 18.80
C GLY A 48 -9.26 -39.37 20.29
N GLY A 49 -10.44 -39.64 20.83
CA GLY A 49 -10.60 -40.15 22.20
C GLY A 49 -10.12 -41.60 22.28
N SER A 50 -9.23 -41.86 23.24
CA SER A 50 -8.66 -43.17 23.61
C SER A 50 -9.69 -44.14 24.17
#